data_AF-A0A929EI45-F1
#
_entry.id   AF-A0A929EI45-F1
#
_cell.length_a   1.000
_cell.length_b   1.000
_cell.length_c   1.000
_cell.angle_alpha   90.00
_cell.angle_beta   90.00
_cell.angle_gamma   90.00
#
_symmetry.space_group_name_H-M   'P 1'
#
loop_
_entity.id
_entity.type
_entity.pdbx_description
1 polymer ?
#
loop_
_entity_poly.entity_id
_entity_poly.type
_entity_poly.pdbx_seq_one_letter_code
_entity_poly.pdbx_strand_id
1 'polypeptide(L)'
;MRRLGLLLLLLMITVSLTACKTVSLSHRNDRHSPPPHAPAHGHRHKHKSGLELVFDSALGAYVVIKFSEVYYHDGHYLRYSDGGWRVSTHHDGPWKQAKKHHVPSELKKKHKVKQKHKKKHKKNKKHYDD
;
A
#
# COMPACT_ATOMS: atom_id res chain seq x y z
N MET A 1 0.30 51.48 5.61
CA MET A 1 -0.66 50.34 5.65
C MET A 1 -0.27 49.17 4.74
N ARG A 2 0.23 49.38 3.51
CA ARG A 2 0.62 48.30 2.57
C ARG A 2 1.83 47.45 3.02
N ARG A 3 2.80 48.03 3.74
CA ARG A 3 3.99 47.31 4.27
C ARG A 3 3.68 46.41 5.47
N LEU A 4 2.66 46.76 6.27
CA LEU A 4 2.21 45.97 7.41
C LEU A 4 1.42 44.73 6.96
N GLY A 5 0.64 44.86 5.87
CA GLY A 5 -0.06 43.75 5.25
C GLY A 5 0.87 42.71 4.62
N LEU A 6 2.00 43.13 4.04
CA LEU A 6 2.99 42.22 3.46
C LEU A 6 3.71 41.40 4.55
N LEU A 7 4.00 42.01 5.70
CA LEU A 7 4.58 41.34 6.86
C LEU A 7 3.61 40.32 7.48
N LEU A 8 2.33 40.67 7.60
CA LEU A 8 1.29 39.74 8.08
C LEU A 8 1.08 38.56 7.12
N LEU A 9 1.15 38.79 5.81
CA LEU A 9 1.01 37.73 4.80
C LEU A 9 2.20 36.76 4.82
N LEU A 10 3.43 37.27 4.99
CA LEU A 10 4.64 36.44 5.14
C LEU A 10 4.60 35.57 6.40
N LEU A 11 4.04 36.09 7.50
CA LEU A 11 3.94 35.38 8.78
C LEU A 11 2.93 34.22 8.72
N MET A 12 1.90 34.31 7.88
CA MET A 12 0.93 33.22 7.69
C MET A 12 1.47 32.09 6.79
N ILE A 13 2.38 32.40 5.86
CA ILE A 13 2.98 31.41 4.95
C ILE A 13 3.96 30.50 5.70
N THR A 14 4.71 31.03 6.67
CA THR A 14 5.69 30.23 7.44
C THR A 14 5.02 29.21 8.38
N VAL A 15 3.82 29.49 8.89
CA VAL A 15 3.08 28.57 9.77
C VAL A 15 2.61 27.30 9.04
N SER A 16 2.44 27.35 7.71
CA SER A 16 1.89 26.25 6.92
C SER A 16 2.91 25.13 6.58
N LEU A 17 4.22 25.34 6.75
CA LEU A 17 5.24 24.35 6.38
C LEU A 17 5.59 23.35 7.51
N THR A 18 5.02 23.48 8.71
CA THR A 18 5.41 22.68 9.88
C THR A 18 4.50 21.48 10.17
N ALA A 19 3.91 20.88 9.13
CA ALA A 19 3.17 19.62 9.24
C ALA A 19 3.98 18.43 8.68
N CYS A 20 5.24 18.27 9.12
CA CYS A 20 5.93 17.00 8.99
C CYS A 20 5.27 15.98 9.93
N LYS A 21 4.21 15.32 9.47
CA LYS A 21 3.73 14.10 10.11
C LYS A 21 4.78 13.02 9.88
N THR A 22 5.71 12.87 10.82
CA THR A 22 6.45 11.61 10.98
C THR A 22 5.41 10.54 11.28
N VAL A 23 5.09 9.74 10.26
CA VAL A 23 4.39 8.48 10.46
C VAL A 23 5.40 7.56 11.12
N SER A 24 5.38 7.52 12.45
CA SER A 24 6.04 6.48 13.22
C SER A 24 5.36 5.16 12.85
N LEU A 25 5.90 4.47 11.86
CA LEU A 25 5.56 3.07 11.61
C LEU A 25 5.98 2.31 12.86
N SER A 26 4.99 2.05 13.74
CA SER A 26 5.14 1.14 14.85
C SER A 26 5.52 -0.22 14.27
N HIS A 27 6.81 -0.55 14.34
CA HIS A 27 7.32 -1.89 14.09
C HIS A 27 6.73 -2.79 15.18
N ARG A 28 5.55 -3.35 14.91
CA ARG A 28 5.07 -4.53 15.62
C ARG A 28 6.02 -5.65 15.27
N ASN A 29 6.75 -6.08 16.30
CA ASN A 29 7.70 -7.18 16.29
C ASN A 29 6.93 -8.51 16.18
N ASP A 30 6.26 -8.73 15.05
CA ASP A 30 5.63 -10.01 14.71
C ASP A 30 6.70 -10.90 14.08
N ARG A 31 7.13 -11.90 14.85
CA ARG A 31 8.18 -12.88 14.54
C ARG A 31 7.79 -13.84 13.40
N HIS A 32 7.44 -13.30 12.24
CA HIS A 32 7.38 -14.06 10.99
C HIS A 32 8.69 -13.80 10.26
N SER A 33 9.66 -14.68 10.46
CA SER A 33 10.84 -14.72 9.61
C SER A 33 10.37 -14.77 8.15
N PRO A 34 10.97 -13.96 7.26
CA PRO A 34 10.65 -14.02 5.85
C PRO A 34 10.79 -15.48 5.35
N PRO A 35 9.93 -15.93 4.41
CA PRO A 35 10.05 -17.26 3.80
C PRO A 35 11.49 -17.57 3.39
N PRO A 36 11.93 -18.84 3.27
CA PRO A 36 13.33 -19.20 3.01
C PRO A 36 13.98 -18.54 1.79
N HIS A 37 13.18 -18.04 0.85
CA HIS A 37 13.60 -17.31 -0.35
C HIS A 37 13.57 -15.77 -0.21
N ALA A 38 13.15 -15.25 0.95
CA ALA A 38 13.07 -13.83 1.25
C ALA A 38 14.22 -13.46 2.22
N PRO A 39 15.13 -12.53 1.84
CA PRO A 39 16.28 -12.16 2.65
C PRO A 39 15.89 -11.61 4.04
N ALA A 40 16.75 -11.85 5.03
CA ALA A 40 16.44 -11.73 6.46
C ALA A 40 15.95 -10.36 6.96
N HIS A 41 16.24 -9.24 6.28
CA HIS A 41 15.79 -7.92 6.73
C HIS A 41 15.47 -7.00 5.55
N GLY A 42 14.40 -6.24 5.69
CA GLY A 42 13.82 -5.42 4.63
C GLY A 42 14.82 -4.48 3.99
N HIS A 43 15.30 -4.83 2.82
CA HIS A 43 15.92 -3.86 1.91
C HIS A 43 15.54 -4.19 0.47
N ARG A 44 15.20 -3.12 -0.24
CA ARG A 44 14.73 -3.06 -1.61
C ARG A 44 15.45 -4.08 -2.50
N HIS A 45 14.69 -4.99 -3.11
CA HIS A 45 15.25 -5.88 -4.13
C HIS A 45 14.97 -5.28 -5.50
N LYS A 46 16.02 -5.01 -6.29
CA LYS A 46 15.85 -4.81 -7.74
C LYS A 46 15.53 -6.18 -8.33
N HIS A 47 14.30 -6.36 -8.81
CA HIS A 47 13.93 -7.56 -9.55
C HIS A 47 14.51 -7.50 -10.96
N LYS A 48 14.65 -8.66 -11.61
CA LYS A 48 15.22 -8.77 -12.97
C LYS A 48 14.50 -7.90 -14.02
N SER A 49 13.30 -7.44 -13.72
CA SER A 49 12.48 -6.53 -14.53
C SER A 49 12.77 -5.03 -14.31
N GLY A 50 13.76 -4.67 -13.49
CA GLY A 50 14.09 -3.26 -13.18
C GLY A 50 13.10 -2.58 -12.23
N LEU A 51 12.21 -3.35 -11.61
CA LEU A 51 11.24 -2.86 -10.62
C LEU A 51 11.87 -2.86 -9.23
N GLU A 52 11.51 -1.86 -8.43
CA GLU A 52 11.83 -1.81 -7.01
C GLU A 52 10.71 -2.46 -6.21
N LEU A 53 11.09 -3.42 -5.37
CA LEU A 53 10.18 -4.14 -4.51
C LEU A 53 10.55 -3.94 -3.04
N VAL A 54 9.54 -3.66 -2.22
CA VAL A 54 9.68 -3.55 -0.77
C VAL A 54 8.88 -4.66 -0.14
N PHE A 55 9.53 -5.52 0.64
CA PHE A 55 8.81 -6.52 1.43
C PHE A 55 8.00 -5.83 2.53
N ASP A 56 6.69 -6.10 2.56
CA ASP A 56 5.81 -5.67 3.64
C ASP A 56 5.42 -6.92 4.45
N SER A 57 6.00 -7.06 5.64
CA SER A 57 5.76 -8.20 6.53
C SER A 57 4.28 -8.30 6.96
N ALA A 58 3.56 -7.18 7.05
CA ALA A 58 2.14 -7.17 7.36
C ALA A 58 1.28 -7.71 6.19
N LEU A 59 1.85 -7.77 4.98
CA LEU A 59 1.21 -8.37 3.80
C LEU A 59 1.67 -9.80 3.54
N GLY A 60 2.87 -10.17 4.01
CA GLY A 60 3.56 -11.39 3.59
C GLY A 60 3.92 -11.37 2.10
N ALA A 61 4.05 -10.18 1.50
CA ALA A 61 4.28 -9.99 0.08
C ALA A 61 5.17 -8.76 -0.18
N TYR A 62 5.80 -8.74 -1.34
CA TYR A 62 6.50 -7.57 -1.83
C TYR A 62 5.52 -6.59 -2.46
N VAL A 63 5.66 -5.30 -2.19
CA VAL A 63 4.94 -4.21 -2.84
C VAL A 63 5.83 -3.67 -3.96
N VAL A 64 5.28 -3.54 -5.16
CA VAL A 64 5.99 -2.95 -6.30
C VAL A 64 5.86 -1.44 -6.22
N ILE A 65 6.95 -0.69 -5.97
CA ILE A 65 6.88 0.75 -5.63
C ILE A 65 6.20 1.57 -6.74
N LYS A 66 6.50 1.28 -8.01
CA LYS A 66 5.89 1.97 -9.16
C LYS A 66 4.40 1.69 -9.33
N PHE A 67 3.89 0.61 -8.75
CA PHE A 67 2.52 0.13 -8.95
C PHE A 67 1.86 -0.18 -7.60
N SER A 68 1.17 0.80 -7.03
CA SER A 68 0.61 0.76 -5.67
C SER A 68 -0.43 -0.35 -5.41
N GLU A 69 -0.91 -1.01 -6.46
CA GLU A 69 -1.89 -2.11 -6.39
C GLU A 69 -1.34 -3.45 -6.91
N VAL A 70 -0.05 -3.51 -7.20
CA VAL A 70 0.64 -4.74 -7.62
C VAL A 70 1.58 -5.20 -6.52
N TYR A 71 1.41 -6.47 -6.16
CA TYR A 71 2.21 -7.18 -5.19
C TYR A 71 3.02 -8.27 -5.91
N TYR A 72 4.10 -8.72 -5.31
CA TYR A 72 4.88 -9.84 -5.80
C TYR A 72 5.06 -10.87 -4.69
N HIS A 73 4.76 -12.13 -5.00
CA HIS A 73 4.85 -13.23 -4.06
C HIS A 73 5.10 -14.53 -4.84
N ASP A 74 6.05 -15.34 -4.36
CA ASP A 74 6.33 -16.69 -4.88
C ASP A 74 6.48 -16.73 -6.42
N GLY A 75 7.29 -15.81 -6.98
CA GLY A 75 7.53 -15.77 -8.43
C GLY A 75 6.45 -15.06 -9.26
N HIS A 76 5.35 -14.63 -8.64
CA HIS A 76 4.18 -14.09 -9.34
C HIS A 76 3.81 -12.68 -8.92
N TYR A 77 3.35 -11.89 -9.88
CA TYR A 77 2.69 -10.62 -9.65
C TYR A 77 1.21 -10.85 -9.32
N LEU A 78 0.72 -10.16 -8.30
CA LEU A 78 -0.63 -10.25 -7.79
C LEU A 78 -1.27 -8.87 -7.80
N ARG A 79 -2.54 -8.77 -8.23
CA ARG A 79 -3.33 -7.55 -8.08
C ARG A 79 -4.77 -7.90 -7.72
N TYR A 80 -5.49 -6.98 -7.11
CA TYR A 80 -6.92 -7.15 -6.87
C TYR A 80 -7.72 -6.36 -7.90
N SER A 81 -8.43 -7.03 -8.81
CA SER A 81 -9.35 -6.38 -9.78
C SER A 81 -10.65 -7.16 -9.88
N ASP A 82 -11.74 -6.47 -10.23
CA ASP A 82 -13.05 -7.08 -10.52
C ASP A 82 -13.60 -7.95 -9.38
N GLY A 83 -13.26 -7.62 -8.13
CA GLY A 83 -13.68 -8.38 -6.96
C GLY A 83 -12.88 -9.67 -6.71
N GLY A 84 -11.80 -9.91 -7.45
CA GLY A 84 -10.95 -11.08 -7.32
C GLY A 84 -9.45 -10.76 -7.33
N TRP A 85 -8.67 -11.71 -6.82
CA TRP A 85 -7.23 -11.68 -7.01
C TRP A 85 -6.87 -12.17 -8.40
N ARG A 86 -5.98 -11.44 -9.06
CA ARG A 86 -5.39 -11.80 -10.35
C ARG A 86 -3.90 -12.08 -10.16
N VAL A 87 -3.38 -12.96 -10.99
CA VAL A 87 -1.98 -13.39 -10.99
C VAL A 87 -1.39 -13.28 -12.39
N SER A 88 -0.11 -12.92 -12.48
CA SER A 88 0.65 -12.85 -13.73
C SER A 88 2.13 -13.17 -13.46
N THR A 89 2.85 -13.63 -14.47
CA THR A 89 4.32 -13.75 -14.44
C THR A 89 5.02 -12.42 -14.71
N HIS A 90 4.29 -11.45 -15.27
CA HIS A 90 4.78 -10.09 -15.52
C HIS A 90 3.87 -9.04 -14.87
N HIS A 91 4.45 -7.89 -14.57
CA HIS A 91 3.81 -6.79 -13.84
C HIS A 91 2.76 -6.03 -14.67
N ASP A 92 2.81 -6.17 -15.98
CA ASP A 92 1.93 -5.56 -16.99
C ASP A 92 0.82 -6.52 -17.44
N GLY A 93 1.07 -7.83 -17.37
CA GLY A 93 0.11 -8.88 -17.66
C GLY A 93 0.73 -10.00 -18.51
N PRO A 94 -0.07 -10.88 -19.13
CA PRO A 94 -1.52 -10.98 -19.03
C PRO A 94 -1.99 -11.50 -17.65
N TRP A 95 -3.07 -10.92 -17.14
CA TRP A 95 -3.60 -11.23 -15.81
C TRP A 95 -4.60 -12.38 -15.85
N LYS A 96 -4.40 -13.40 -15.01
CA LYS A 96 -5.28 -14.57 -14.87
C LYS A 96 -5.91 -14.61 -13.49
N GLN A 97 -6.99 -15.37 -13.33
CA GLN A 97 -7.59 -15.57 -12.01
C GLN A 97 -6.60 -16.26 -11.07
N ALA A 98 -6.33 -15.67 -9.90
CA ALA A 98 -5.43 -16.26 -8.92
C ALA A 98 -6.10 -17.45 -8.22
N LYS A 99 -5.36 -18.54 -8.09
CA LYS A 99 -5.74 -19.65 -7.21
C LYS A 99 -5.60 -19.23 -5.76
N LYS A 100 -6.34 -19.88 -4.86
CA LYS A 100 -6.32 -19.54 -3.42
C LYS A 100 -4.91 -19.62 -2.82
N HIS A 101 -4.06 -20.57 -3.21
CA HIS A 101 -2.74 -20.73 -2.60
C HIS A 101 -1.71 -19.68 -3.06
N HIS A 102 -1.85 -19.10 -4.25
CA HIS A 102 -0.90 -18.09 -4.74
C HIS A 102 -0.97 -16.75 -4.00
N VAL A 103 -2.04 -16.52 -3.23
CA VAL A 103 -2.26 -15.23 -2.57
C VAL A 103 -2.06 -15.41 -1.07
N PRO A 104 -1.11 -14.68 -0.46
CA PRO A 104 -0.88 -14.72 0.99
C PRO A 104 -2.16 -14.48 1.79
N SER A 105 -2.32 -15.21 2.90
CA SER A 105 -3.47 -15.07 3.80
C SER A 105 -3.63 -13.65 4.31
N GLU A 106 -2.53 -13.02 4.69
CA GLU A 106 -2.52 -11.67 5.26
C GLU A 106 -2.93 -10.61 4.22
N LEU A 107 -2.41 -10.74 2.99
CA LEU A 107 -2.81 -9.91 1.86
C LEU A 107 -4.33 -10.00 1.57
N LYS A 108 -4.93 -11.20 1.66
CA LYS A 108 -6.39 -11.38 1.53
C LYS A 108 -7.15 -10.72 2.67
N LYS A 109 -6.70 -10.90 3.91
CA LYS A 109 -7.36 -10.35 5.10
C LYS A 109 -7.42 -8.82 5.03
N LYS A 110 -6.29 -8.16 4.73
CA LYS A 110 -6.22 -6.69 4.60
C LYS A 110 -7.19 -6.16 3.54
N HIS A 111 -7.26 -6.83 2.38
CA HIS A 111 -8.20 -6.44 1.33
C HIS A 111 -9.66 -6.62 1.75
N LYS A 112 -10.00 -7.73 2.43
CA LYS A 112 -11.36 -7.93 2.96
C LYS A 112 -11.75 -6.84 3.95
N VAL A 113 -10.86 -6.44 4.85
CA VAL A 113 -11.09 -5.35 5.81
C VAL A 113 -11.31 -4.03 5.07
N LYS A 114 -10.44 -3.67 4.12
CA LYS A 114 -10.58 -2.45 3.29
C LYS A 114 -11.94 -2.41 2.57
N GLN A 115 -12.39 -3.53 2.02
CA GLN A 115 -13.69 -3.63 1.36
C GLN A 115 -14.87 -3.45 2.32
N LYS A 116 -14.81 -4.02 3.54
CA LYS A 116 -15.84 -3.83 4.57
C LYS A 116 -15.96 -2.37 4.99
N HIS A 117 -14.82 -1.69 5.22
CA HIS A 117 -14.80 -0.28 5.60
C HIS A 117 -15.39 0.61 4.49
N LYS A 118 -15.04 0.35 3.22
CA LYS A 118 -15.61 1.07 2.07
C LYS A 118 -17.13 0.91 1.97
N LYS A 119 -17.65 -0.29 2.21
CA LYS A 119 -19.10 -0.55 2.23
C LYS A 119 -19.82 0.19 3.36
N LYS A 120 -19.27 0.17 4.58
CA LYS A 120 -19.84 0.90 5.74
C LYS A 120 -19.91 2.41 5.48
N HIS A 121 -18.83 3.00 4.96
CA HIS A 121 -18.80 4.43 4.62
C HIS A 121 -19.84 4.80 3.56
N LYS A 122 -20.03 3.96 2.53
CA LYS A 122 -21.06 4.18 1.49
C LYS A 122 -22.48 4.14 2.06
N LYS A 123 -22.76 3.27 3.04
CA LYS A 123 -24.07 3.18 3.70
C LYS A 123 -24.37 4.44 4.52
N ASN A 124 -23.40 4.91 5.31
CA ASN A 124 -23.58 6.11 6.13
C ASN A 124 -23.80 7.37 5.29
N LYS A 125 -23.10 7.52 4.15
CA LYS A 125 -23.30 8.68 3.27
C LYS A 125 -24.73 8.73 2.72
N LYS A 126 -25.29 7.59 2.29
CA LYS A 126 -26.67 7.52 1.80
C LYS A 126 -27.74 7.90 2.84
N HIS A 127 -27.40 7.84 4.13
CA HIS A 127 -28.35 8.16 5.21
C HIS A 127 -28.34 9.66 5.57
N TYR A 128 -27.39 10.44 5.06
CA TYR A 128 -27.27 11.88 5.35
C TYR A 128 -27.78 12.76 4.20
N ASP A 129 -28.07 12.14 3.04
CA ASP A 129 -28.57 12.81 1.84
C ASP A 129 -30.12 12.64 1.68
N ASP A 130 -30.81 12.16 2.74
CA ASP A 130 -32.28 12.03 2.88
C ASP A 130 -32.74 12.93 4.05
#